data_AF-A0A660LFY0-F1
#
_entry.id   AF-A0A660LFY0-F1
#
_cell.length_a   1.000
_cell.length_b   1.000
_cell.length_c   1.000
_cell.angle_alpha   90.00
_cell.angle_beta   90.00
_cell.angle_gamma   90.00
#
_symmetry.space_group_name_H-M   'P 1'
#
loop_
_entity.id
_entity.type
_entity.pdbx_description
1 polymer ?
#
loop_
_entity_poly.entity_id
_entity_poly.type
_entity_poly.pdbx_seq_one_letter_code
_entity_poly.pdbx_strand_id
1 'polypeptide(L)'
;MRILPTSVIAGAACLALAGAAQAQTSPPTIQPPAGNVPYDATFAVGVQIYRCDGNAWTFVAPRATLHNLVGKQVGEHFAGPTWRWRDGSSVVGTKAGEAPSPTGAIPHLLLRATPTAPGHLFKTTYIQRLATTGGTAAAAGTCTPERAGEVTEVRYTAAYVFWRHRGRK
;
A
#
# COMPACT_ATOMS: atom_id res chain seq x y z
N MET A 1 54.77 -59.57 10.64
CA MET A 1 55.06 -58.32 9.90
C MET A 1 53.89 -57.36 10.14
N ARG A 2 54.15 -56.12 10.61
CA ARG A 2 53.09 -55.14 10.95
C ARG A 2 52.73 -54.31 9.71
N ILE A 3 51.45 -54.23 9.34
CA ILE A 3 50.92 -53.19 8.43
C ILE A 3 49.52 -52.76 8.90
N LEU A 4 49.44 -51.53 9.42
CA LEU A 4 48.32 -50.59 9.35
C LEU A 4 48.74 -49.54 8.28
N PRO A 5 47.88 -48.73 7.62
CA PRO A 5 46.63 -48.13 8.10
C PRO A 5 45.46 -48.45 7.09
N THR A 6 44.34 -47.71 6.90
CA THR A 6 43.92 -46.35 7.32
C THR A 6 42.38 -46.26 7.38
N SER A 7 41.84 -45.38 8.22
CA SER A 7 40.44 -44.95 8.17
C SER A 7 40.33 -43.53 7.59
N VAL A 8 39.39 -43.31 6.68
CA VAL A 8 38.98 -41.96 6.24
C VAL A 8 37.51 -41.77 6.62
N ILE A 9 37.24 -40.95 7.64
CA ILE A 9 35.89 -40.56 8.02
C ILE A 9 35.55 -39.28 7.25
N ALA A 10 34.67 -39.39 6.26
CA ALA A 10 34.17 -38.25 5.51
C ALA A 10 33.15 -37.47 6.37
N GLY A 11 33.52 -36.25 6.81
CA GLY A 11 32.63 -35.37 7.55
C GLY A 11 31.53 -34.78 6.67
N ALA A 12 30.27 -35.10 6.95
CA ALA A 12 29.12 -34.51 6.27
C ALA A 12 28.87 -33.07 6.77
N ALA A 13 29.26 -32.07 5.99
CA ALA A 13 28.98 -30.67 6.29
C ALA A 13 27.52 -30.34 5.97
N CYS A 14 26.69 -30.17 7.01
CA CYS A 14 25.33 -29.65 6.87
C CYS A 14 25.36 -28.16 6.50
N LEU A 15 25.11 -27.86 5.22
CA LEU A 15 24.89 -26.50 4.72
C LEU A 15 23.51 -25.99 5.18
N ALA A 16 23.49 -25.27 6.30
CA ALA A 16 22.30 -24.55 6.76
C ALA A 16 22.07 -23.30 5.87
N LEU A 17 21.15 -23.41 4.92
CA LEU A 17 20.66 -22.29 4.11
C LEU A 17 19.78 -21.35 4.96
N ALA A 18 20.44 -20.49 5.75
CA ALA A 18 19.80 -19.39 6.46
C ALA A 18 19.43 -18.26 5.47
N GLY A 19 18.37 -18.48 4.69
CA GLY A 19 17.76 -17.44 3.86
C GLY A 19 17.14 -16.36 4.73
N ALA A 20 17.91 -15.30 5.02
CA ALA A 20 17.37 -14.12 5.69
C ALA A 20 16.31 -13.48 4.79
N ALA A 21 15.03 -13.62 5.18
CA ALA A 21 13.93 -12.92 4.53
C ALA A 21 14.16 -11.42 4.69
N GLN A 22 14.70 -10.78 3.66
CA GLN A 22 14.87 -9.34 3.60
C GLN A 22 13.47 -8.72 3.58
N ALA A 23 13.02 -8.25 4.75
CA ALA A 23 11.79 -7.48 4.86
C ALA A 23 11.92 -6.29 3.90
N GLN A 24 11.14 -6.30 2.82
CA GLN A 24 11.26 -5.33 1.74
C GLN A 24 11.02 -3.93 2.30
N THR A 25 12.10 -3.17 2.48
CA THR A 25 12.00 -1.81 2.97
C THR A 25 11.34 -0.97 1.89
N SER A 26 10.23 -0.34 2.25
CA SER A 26 9.58 0.67 1.42
C SER A 26 10.62 1.66 0.89
N PRO A 27 10.55 2.08 -0.38
CA PRO A 27 11.47 3.08 -0.95
C PRO A 27 11.61 4.32 -0.05
N PRO A 28 12.82 4.90 0.10
CA PRO A 28 13.06 5.96 1.08
C PRO A 28 12.13 7.18 0.93
N THR A 29 11.73 7.53 -0.29
CA THR A 29 10.82 8.65 -0.59
C THR A 29 9.40 8.47 -0.04
N ILE A 30 9.02 7.25 0.34
CA ILE A 30 7.72 6.93 0.93
C ILE A 30 7.83 6.23 2.29
N GLN A 31 8.99 6.26 2.93
CA GLN A 31 9.16 5.77 4.28
C GLN A 31 8.68 6.83 5.30
N PRO A 32 7.81 6.49 6.26
CA PRO A 32 7.40 7.42 7.31
C PRO A 32 8.61 7.89 8.13
N PRO A 33 8.62 9.15 8.61
CA PRO A 33 9.71 9.66 9.43
C PRO A 33 10.00 8.81 10.67
N ALA A 34 11.24 8.88 11.16
CA ALA A 34 11.68 8.18 12.36
C ALA A 34 10.74 8.42 13.56
N GLY A 35 10.63 7.41 14.44
CA GLY A 35 9.69 7.41 15.57
C GLY A 35 8.27 6.96 15.23
N ASN A 36 7.91 6.83 13.95
CA ASN A 36 6.65 6.17 13.55
C ASN A 36 6.82 4.64 13.51
N VAL A 37 5.76 3.92 13.88
CA VAL A 37 5.64 2.45 13.81
C VAL A 37 4.34 2.05 13.14
N PRO A 38 4.31 0.94 12.38
CA PRO A 38 3.07 0.41 11.84
C PRO A 38 2.23 -0.16 13.00
N TYR A 39 0.92 -0.04 12.91
CA TYR A 39 0.01 -0.60 13.92
C TYR A 39 -1.23 -1.29 13.34
N ASP A 40 -1.54 -1.04 12.07
CA ASP A 40 -2.59 -1.75 11.33
C ASP A 40 -2.23 -1.82 9.83
N ALA A 41 -2.80 -2.79 9.12
CA ALA A 41 -2.64 -2.94 7.69
C ALA A 41 -3.92 -3.50 7.04
N THR A 42 -4.30 -2.95 5.89
CA THR A 42 -5.45 -3.41 5.11
C THR A 42 -5.11 -3.63 3.64
N PHE A 43 -5.86 -4.54 3.01
CA PHE A 43 -5.90 -4.69 1.57
C PHE A 43 -7.16 -3.97 1.03
N ALA A 44 -6.98 -3.21 -0.04
CA ALA A 44 -8.03 -2.44 -0.68
C ALA A 44 -8.38 -3.01 -2.05
N VAL A 45 -9.68 -3.10 -2.34
CA VAL A 45 -10.23 -3.43 -3.65
C VAL A 45 -11.21 -2.34 -4.06
N GLY A 46 -11.05 -1.77 -5.24
CA GLY A 46 -11.92 -0.69 -5.69
C GLY A 46 -11.57 -0.11 -7.04
N VAL A 47 -11.89 1.17 -7.22
CA VAL A 47 -11.72 1.92 -8.46
C VAL A 47 -11.09 3.30 -8.22
N GLN A 48 -10.30 3.77 -9.19
CA GLN A 48 -9.95 5.17 -9.36
C GLN A 48 -10.92 5.76 -10.38
N ILE A 49 -11.60 6.84 -10.00
CA ILE A 49 -12.62 7.49 -10.81
C ILE A 49 -11.95 8.62 -11.59
N TYR A 50 -12.13 8.63 -12.91
CA TYR A 50 -11.60 9.63 -13.82
C TYR A 50 -12.72 10.32 -14.58
N ARG A 51 -12.51 11.60 -14.94
CA ARG A 51 -13.39 12.36 -15.85
C ARG A 51 -12.59 12.85 -17.04
N CYS A 52 -13.13 12.67 -18.25
CA CYS A 52 -12.54 13.20 -19.47
C CYS A 52 -12.92 14.69 -19.60
N ASP A 53 -11.93 15.57 -19.82
CA ASP A 53 -12.14 17.01 -20.06
C ASP A 53 -12.28 17.36 -21.55
N GLY A 54 -12.20 16.35 -22.43
CA GLY A 54 -12.15 16.48 -23.89
C GLY A 54 -10.76 16.29 -24.49
N ASN A 55 -9.70 16.27 -23.66
CA ASN A 55 -8.32 16.05 -24.08
C ASN A 55 -7.55 15.07 -23.16
N ALA A 56 -7.81 15.11 -21.85
CA ALA A 56 -7.17 14.28 -20.85
C ALA A 56 -8.15 13.69 -19.81
N TRP A 57 -7.75 12.57 -19.22
CA TRP A 57 -8.43 12.00 -18.06
C TRP A 57 -7.91 12.64 -16.77
N THR A 58 -8.75 13.46 -16.16
CA THR A 58 -8.47 14.05 -14.84
C THR A 58 -8.96 13.13 -13.73
N PHE A 59 -8.13 12.92 -12.71
CA PHE A 59 -8.50 12.13 -11.53
C PHE A 59 -9.54 12.86 -10.67
N VAL A 60 -10.60 12.14 -10.27
CA VAL A 60 -11.69 12.67 -9.44
C VAL A 60 -11.58 12.19 -8.00
N ALA A 61 -11.61 10.87 -7.78
CA ALA A 61 -11.61 10.29 -6.45
C ALA A 61 -11.27 8.78 -6.47
N PRO A 62 -10.73 8.22 -5.38
CA PRO A 62 -10.76 6.78 -5.18
C PRO A 62 -12.14 6.35 -4.65
N ARG A 63 -12.50 5.08 -4.84
CA ARG A 63 -13.60 4.41 -4.14
C ARG A 63 -13.21 2.95 -3.91
N ALA A 64 -12.99 2.54 -2.67
CA ALA A 64 -12.55 1.18 -2.35
C ALA A 64 -13.04 0.67 -1.00
N THR A 65 -13.21 -0.65 -0.92
CA THR A 65 -13.49 -1.40 0.30
C THR A 65 -12.17 -1.84 0.93
N LEU A 66 -12.06 -1.72 2.26
CA LEU A 66 -10.85 -2.07 3.02
C LEU A 66 -11.07 -3.35 3.81
N HIS A 67 -10.18 -4.33 3.62
CA HIS A 67 -10.19 -5.64 4.25
C HIS A 67 -8.96 -5.80 5.15
N ASN A 68 -9.10 -6.42 6.31
CA ASN A 68 -7.96 -6.79 7.14
C ASN A 68 -7.23 -8.03 6.60
N LEU A 69 -6.16 -8.46 7.28
CA LEU A 69 -5.33 -9.61 6.89
C LEU A 69 -6.08 -10.97 6.84
N VAL A 70 -7.28 -11.07 7.44
CA VAL A 70 -8.14 -12.26 7.35
C VAL A 70 -9.33 -12.07 6.39
N GLY A 71 -9.26 -11.06 5.51
CA GLY A 71 -10.26 -10.79 4.46
C GLY A 71 -11.54 -10.09 4.93
N LYS A 72 -11.73 -9.86 6.23
CA LYS A 72 -12.92 -9.19 6.77
C LYS A 72 -12.89 -7.70 6.41
N GLN A 73 -13.98 -7.18 5.85
CA GLN A 73 -14.14 -5.74 5.63
C GLN A 73 -14.12 -4.97 6.97
N VAL A 74 -13.19 -4.04 7.12
CA VAL A 74 -13.02 -3.17 8.29
C VAL A 74 -13.38 -1.71 8.04
N GLY A 75 -13.40 -1.26 6.77
CA GLY A 75 -13.66 0.12 6.44
C GLY A 75 -13.78 0.40 4.94
N GLU A 76 -13.68 1.69 4.60
CA GLU A 76 -13.83 2.23 3.25
C GLU A 76 -12.78 3.33 3.01
N HIS A 77 -12.43 3.52 1.74
CA HIS A 77 -11.57 4.58 1.26
C HIS A 77 -12.23 5.34 0.10
N PHE A 78 -12.30 6.66 0.20
CA PHE A 78 -13.03 7.52 -0.74
C PHE A 78 -12.38 8.91 -0.90
N ALA A 79 -13.06 9.84 -1.58
CA ALA A 79 -12.64 11.23 -1.77
C ALA A 79 -12.17 11.92 -0.47
N GLY A 80 -11.23 12.86 -0.59
CA GLY A 80 -10.59 13.54 0.56
C GLY A 80 -9.07 13.63 0.46
N PRO A 81 -8.34 12.58 0.01
CA PRO A 81 -8.67 11.16 0.22
C PRO A 81 -8.92 10.83 1.70
N THR A 82 -9.96 10.04 1.98
CA THR A 82 -10.40 9.69 3.34
C THR A 82 -10.36 8.18 3.56
N TRP A 83 -10.01 7.74 4.77
CA TRP A 83 -10.21 6.37 5.26
C TRP A 83 -11.17 6.41 6.45
N ARG A 84 -12.16 5.53 6.47
CA ARG A 84 -13.16 5.43 7.55
C ARG A 84 -13.35 3.98 7.97
N TRP A 85 -13.28 3.70 9.26
CA TRP A 85 -13.53 2.37 9.82
C TRP A 85 -15.00 2.18 10.20
N ARG A 86 -15.40 0.91 10.39
CA ARG A 86 -16.73 0.52 10.88
C ARG A 86 -17.07 1.05 12.28
N ASP A 87 -16.09 1.50 13.07
CA ASP A 87 -16.30 2.17 14.36
C ASP A 87 -16.63 3.67 14.22
N GLY A 88 -16.69 4.19 12.99
CA GLY A 88 -16.91 5.61 12.69
C GLY A 88 -15.63 6.46 12.70
N SER A 89 -14.50 5.93 13.17
CA SER A 89 -13.23 6.65 13.15
C SER A 89 -12.78 6.93 11.72
N SER A 90 -12.17 8.10 11.50
CA SER A 90 -11.76 8.52 10.17
C SER A 90 -10.53 9.41 10.17
N VAL A 91 -9.79 9.36 9.06
CA VAL A 91 -8.60 10.18 8.78
C VAL A 91 -8.65 10.66 7.32
N VAL A 92 -8.22 11.91 7.10
CA VAL A 92 -7.95 12.47 5.76
C VAL A 92 -6.45 12.44 5.51
N GLY A 93 -6.03 12.13 4.28
CA GLY A 93 -4.63 12.02 3.89
C GLY A 93 -4.17 13.12 2.94
N THR A 94 -3.00 13.69 3.20
CA THR A 94 -2.29 14.60 2.28
C THR A 94 -1.04 13.92 1.74
N LYS A 95 -0.83 13.90 0.41
CA LYS A 95 0.39 13.33 -0.21
C LYS A 95 1.63 14.01 0.39
N ALA A 96 2.53 13.19 0.95
CA ALA A 96 3.80 13.61 1.55
C ALA A 96 5.01 13.03 0.82
N GLY A 97 4.84 11.94 0.07
CA GLY A 97 5.86 11.32 -0.77
C GLY A 97 5.26 10.38 -1.81
N GLU A 98 6.05 10.04 -2.83
CA GLU A 98 5.68 9.10 -3.89
C GLU A 98 6.88 8.25 -4.30
N ALA A 99 6.60 7.05 -4.77
CA ALA A 99 7.57 6.18 -5.43
C ALA A 99 6.92 5.50 -6.65
N PRO A 100 7.72 5.14 -7.67
CA PRO A 100 7.24 4.36 -8.81
C PRO A 100 6.54 3.07 -8.37
N SER A 101 5.55 2.68 -9.16
CA SER A 101 4.77 1.45 -9.04
C SER A 101 5.05 0.51 -10.24
N PRO A 102 4.60 -0.75 -10.20
CA PRO A 102 4.60 -1.61 -11.37
C PRO A 102 3.85 -0.98 -12.57
N THR A 103 4.27 -1.32 -13.78
CA THR A 103 3.66 -0.79 -15.03
C THR A 103 2.14 -0.95 -15.04
N GLY A 104 1.42 0.13 -15.33
CA GLY A 104 -0.05 0.15 -15.35
C GLY A 104 -0.73 0.29 -13.98
N ALA A 105 0.03 0.28 -12.88
CA ALA A 105 -0.49 0.50 -11.53
C ALA A 105 -0.31 1.94 -11.04
N ILE A 106 -1.23 2.45 -10.22
CA ILE A 106 -1.08 3.77 -9.57
C ILE A 106 0.14 3.83 -8.63
N PRO A 107 0.76 5.00 -8.44
CA PRO A 107 1.99 5.12 -7.64
C PRO A 107 1.86 4.63 -6.19
N HIS A 108 2.97 4.17 -5.64
CA HIS A 108 3.09 3.99 -4.20
C HIS A 108 3.21 5.36 -3.53
N LEU A 109 2.58 5.56 -2.37
CA LEU A 109 2.50 6.86 -1.69
C LEU A 109 2.88 6.76 -0.23
N LEU A 110 3.41 7.87 0.29
CA LEU A 110 3.31 8.23 1.70
C LEU A 110 2.31 9.38 1.82
N LEU A 111 1.34 9.25 2.72
CA LEU A 111 0.41 10.31 3.06
C LEU A 111 0.57 10.69 4.54
N ARG A 112 0.59 11.98 4.83
CA ARG A 112 0.37 12.50 6.18
C ARG A 112 -1.11 12.33 6.52
N ALA A 113 -1.43 11.79 7.68
CA ALA A 113 -2.80 11.58 8.12
C ALA A 113 -3.23 12.63 9.15
N THR A 114 -4.44 13.17 8.97
CA THR A 114 -5.12 14.05 9.92
C THR A 114 -6.41 13.36 10.37
N PRO A 115 -6.54 12.95 11.65
CA PRO A 115 -7.78 12.41 12.19
C PRO A 115 -8.94 13.41 12.11
N THR A 116 -10.09 12.91 11.68
CA THR A 116 -11.35 13.66 11.53
C THR A 116 -12.47 13.11 12.41
N ALA A 117 -12.37 11.87 12.89
CA ALA A 117 -13.25 11.30 13.91
C ALA A 117 -12.47 10.38 14.87
N PRO A 118 -12.86 10.33 16.17
CA PRO A 118 -12.19 9.50 17.18
C PRO A 118 -12.43 8.00 16.97
N GLY A 119 -11.61 7.17 17.63
CA GLY A 119 -11.66 5.70 17.57
C GLY A 119 -10.35 5.10 17.04
N HIS A 120 -10.41 3.95 16.38
CA HIS A 120 -9.25 3.15 15.95
C HIS A 120 -8.22 3.93 15.11
N LEU A 121 -8.68 4.77 14.18
CA LEU A 121 -7.81 5.56 13.32
C LEU A 121 -7.24 6.84 13.97
N PHE A 122 -7.67 7.21 15.19
CA PHE A 122 -7.36 8.51 15.80
C PHE A 122 -5.86 8.77 16.05
N LYS A 123 -5.03 7.72 16.13
CA LYS A 123 -3.58 7.83 16.34
C LYS A 123 -2.76 7.73 15.05
N THR A 124 -3.42 7.64 13.88
CA THR A 124 -2.73 7.64 12.58
C THR A 124 -1.98 8.96 12.37
N THR A 125 -0.68 8.87 12.10
CA THR A 125 0.18 10.00 11.72
C THR A 125 0.55 9.96 10.25
N TYR A 126 0.70 8.74 9.69
CA TYR A 126 0.95 8.51 8.27
C TYR A 126 0.23 7.25 7.78
N ILE A 127 -0.05 7.23 6.48
CA ILE A 127 -0.53 6.05 5.74
C ILE A 127 0.42 5.83 4.57
N GLN A 128 0.88 4.59 4.39
CA GLN A 128 1.56 4.20 3.16
C GLN A 128 0.59 3.49 2.22
N ARG A 129 0.64 3.79 0.92
CA ARG A 129 0.00 3.01 -0.15
C ARG A 129 1.08 2.22 -0.86
N LEU A 130 1.01 0.89 -0.79
CA LEU A 130 2.00 -0.06 -1.30
C LEU A 130 1.30 -1.12 -2.17
N ALA A 131 2.08 -1.99 -2.84
CA ALA A 131 1.59 -3.18 -3.56
C ALA A 131 0.36 -2.90 -4.46
N THR A 132 0.43 -1.80 -5.21
CA THR A 132 -0.66 -1.34 -6.08
C THR A 132 -0.75 -2.17 -7.35
N THR A 133 -1.98 -2.41 -7.82
CA THR A 133 -2.25 -2.92 -9.17
C THR A 133 -3.32 -2.06 -9.83
N GLY A 134 -3.23 -1.85 -11.15
CA GLY A 134 -4.23 -1.11 -11.92
C GLY A 134 -4.49 0.34 -11.48
N GLY A 135 -5.64 0.87 -11.85
CA GLY A 135 -6.12 2.19 -11.46
C GLY A 135 -5.55 3.37 -12.25
N THR A 136 -4.73 3.15 -13.28
CA THR A 136 -4.15 4.24 -14.06
C THR A 136 -5.11 4.75 -15.15
N ALA A 137 -5.06 6.06 -15.42
CA ALA A 137 -5.87 6.71 -16.45
C ALA A 137 -5.73 6.07 -17.85
N ALA A 138 -4.58 5.48 -18.17
CA ALA A 138 -4.36 4.78 -19.44
C ALA A 138 -5.35 3.63 -19.69
N ALA A 139 -5.85 2.99 -18.63
CA ALA A 139 -6.85 1.93 -18.73
C ALA A 139 -8.30 2.43 -18.93
N ALA A 140 -8.53 3.75 -18.96
CA ALA A 140 -9.80 4.37 -19.39
C ALA A 140 -9.88 4.60 -20.92
N GLY A 141 -8.83 4.22 -21.67
CA GLY A 141 -8.70 4.49 -23.10
C GLY A 141 -8.40 5.96 -23.40
N THR A 142 -8.55 6.38 -24.66
CA THR A 142 -8.28 7.76 -25.08
C THR A 142 -9.43 8.69 -24.66
N CYS A 143 -9.14 9.78 -23.96
CA CYS A 143 -10.08 10.90 -23.80
C CYS A 143 -10.05 11.75 -25.07
N THR A 144 -11.22 12.04 -25.63
CA THR A 144 -11.39 12.81 -26.88
C THR A 144 -12.52 13.83 -26.69
N PRO A 145 -12.68 14.85 -27.56
CA PRO A 145 -13.72 15.87 -27.42
C PRO A 145 -15.14 15.28 -27.35
N GLU A 146 -15.40 14.18 -28.06
CA GLU A 146 -16.68 13.48 -28.08
C GLU A 146 -16.99 12.76 -26.76
N ARG A 147 -15.95 12.49 -25.95
CA ARG A 147 -16.02 11.88 -24.62
C ARG A 147 -15.97 12.93 -23.50
N ALA A 148 -15.97 14.22 -23.81
CA ALA A 148 -15.91 15.28 -22.82
C ALA A 148 -17.06 15.15 -21.79
N GLY A 149 -16.72 15.21 -20.50
CA GLY A 149 -17.65 15.01 -19.39
C GLY A 149 -17.86 13.55 -18.98
N GLU A 150 -17.46 12.56 -19.79
CA GLU A 150 -17.58 11.13 -19.45
C GLU A 150 -16.82 10.81 -18.14
N VAL A 151 -17.39 9.90 -17.33
CA VAL A 151 -16.78 9.38 -16.11
C VAL A 151 -16.50 7.89 -16.28
N THR A 152 -15.26 7.48 -16.06
CA THR A 152 -14.83 6.07 -16.11
C THR A 152 -14.25 5.64 -14.76
N GLU A 153 -14.56 4.41 -14.35
CA GLU A 153 -14.02 3.77 -13.14
C GLU A 153 -12.95 2.73 -13.51
N VAL A 154 -11.68 3.00 -13.20
CA VAL A 154 -10.57 2.07 -13.45
C VAL A 154 -10.29 1.24 -12.20
N ARG A 155 -10.44 -0.08 -12.29
CA ARG A 155 -10.18 -1.01 -11.17
C ARG A 155 -8.74 -0.93 -10.66
N TYR A 156 -8.58 -0.96 -9.34
CA TYR A 156 -7.28 -1.04 -8.68
C TYR A 156 -7.32 -1.89 -7.40
N THR A 157 -6.14 -2.34 -6.98
CA THR A 157 -5.91 -2.82 -5.60
C THR A 157 -4.73 -2.08 -4.97
N ALA A 158 -4.65 -2.12 -3.65
CA ALA A 158 -3.50 -1.60 -2.90
C ALA A 158 -3.40 -2.26 -1.51
N ALA A 159 -2.20 -2.28 -0.93
CA ALA A 159 -2.02 -2.43 0.51
C ALA A 159 -1.92 -1.04 1.15
N TYR A 160 -2.62 -0.82 2.27
CA TYR A 160 -2.49 0.36 3.11
C TYR A 160 -1.91 -0.02 4.46
N VAL A 161 -0.79 0.60 4.86
CA VAL A 161 -0.19 0.42 6.19
C VAL A 161 -0.39 1.71 6.99
N PHE A 162 -0.95 1.58 8.19
CA PHE A 162 -1.28 2.69 9.08
C PHE A 162 -0.21 2.83 10.15
N TRP A 163 0.31 4.04 10.29
CA TRP A 163 1.44 4.35 11.15
C TRP A 163 1.03 5.31 12.25
N ARG A 164 1.61 5.13 13.44
CA ARG A 164 1.47 6.03 14.59
C ARG A 164 2.85 6.36 15.17
N HIS A 165 3.00 7.53 15.77
CA HIS A 165 4.22 7.87 16.49
C HIS A 165 4.33 7.05 17.80
N ARG A 166 5.49 6.46 18.10
CA ARG A 166 5.72 5.62 19.30
C ARG A 166 5.33 6.32 20.62
N GLY A 167 5.46 7.64 20.69
CA GLY A 167 5.10 8.44 21.87
C GLY A 167 3.60 8.75 22.04
N ARG A 168 2.72 8.38 21.10
CA ARG A 168 1.26 8.56 21.23
C ARG A 168 0.68 7.38 22.04
N LYS A 169 0.61 7.53 23.37
CA LYS A 169 -0.13 6.59 24.25
C LYS A 169 -1.60 6.51 23.86
#